data_AF-A0A5B7JII6-F1
#
_entry.id   AF-A0A5B7JII6-F1
#
_cell.length_a   1.000
_cell.length_b   1.000
_cell.length_c   1.000
_cell.angle_alpha   90.00
_cell.angle_beta   90.00
_cell.angle_gamma   90.00
#
_symmetry.space_group_name_H-M   'P 1'
#
loop_
_entity.id
_entity.type
_entity.pdbx_description
1 polymer ?
#
loop_
_entity_poly.entity_id
_entity_poly.type
_entity_poly.pdbx_seq_one_letter_code
_entity_poly.pdbx_strand_id
1 'polypeptide(L)'
;MLLNHREDVFPRAKEFLPERFLRGSPWAPQHNFGFLPFSYGPRMCIGRKIAYQEIFCFIIRVSICLFVCLSVCLPVLSRVV
;
A
#
# COMPACT_ATOMS: atom_id res chain seq x y z
N MET A 1 -12.36 -18.91 -2.91
CA MET A 1 -12.05 -18.40 -1.56
C MET A 1 -10.74 -17.65 -1.66
N LEU A 2 -10.74 -16.33 -1.43
CA LEU A 2 -9.59 -15.47 -1.70
C LEU A 2 -8.47 -15.74 -0.68
N LEU A 3 -7.26 -16.05 -1.15
CA LEU A 3 -6.12 -16.44 -0.32
C LEU A 3 -5.68 -15.34 0.68
N ASN A 4 -5.98 -14.08 0.37
CA ASN A 4 -5.64 -12.90 1.18
C ASN A 4 -6.51 -12.73 2.43
N HIS A 5 -7.71 -13.33 2.49
CA HIS A 5 -8.62 -13.24 3.64
C HIS A 5 -8.58 -14.48 4.54
N ARG A 6 -7.68 -15.42 4.24
CA ARG A 6 -7.48 -16.65 4.99
C ARG A 6 -6.65 -16.37 6.24
N GLU A 7 -7.25 -16.56 7.41
CA GLU A 7 -6.62 -16.30 8.71
C GLU A 7 -5.43 -17.25 8.99
N ASP A 8 -5.43 -18.43 8.36
CA ASP A 8 -4.31 -19.38 8.41
C ASP A 8 -3.06 -18.90 7.68
N VAL A 9 -3.20 -18.02 6.68
CA VAL A 9 -2.08 -17.44 5.92
C VAL A 9 -1.76 -16.02 6.38
N PHE A 10 -2.79 -15.25 6.74
CA PHE A 10 -2.72 -13.87 7.20
C PHE A 10 -3.42 -13.72 8.56
N PRO A 11 -2.70 -13.82 9.69
CA PRO A 11 -3.28 -13.56 11.01
C PRO A 11 -3.94 -12.18 11.05
N ARG A 12 -5.19 -12.04 11.51
CA ARG A 12 -5.95 -10.76 11.45
C ARG A 12 -6.15 -10.24 10.01
N ALA A 13 -6.53 -11.12 9.08
CA ALA A 13 -6.68 -10.79 7.64
C ALA A 13 -7.71 -9.70 7.30
N LYS A 14 -8.64 -9.38 8.23
CA LYS A 14 -9.66 -8.34 8.05
C LYS A 14 -9.18 -6.95 8.48
N GLU A 15 -8.05 -6.86 9.18
CA GLU A 15 -7.47 -5.60 9.63
C GLU A 15 -6.46 -5.07 8.60
N PHE A 16 -6.46 -3.75 8.40
CA PHE A 16 -5.45 -3.10 7.59
C PHE A 16 -4.16 -2.93 8.42
N LEU A 17 -3.17 -3.79 8.16
CA LEU A 17 -1.90 -3.84 8.89
C LEU A 17 -0.71 -3.67 7.92
N PRO A 18 -0.27 -2.42 7.65
CA PRO A 18 0.83 -2.16 6.72
C PRO A 18 2.17 -2.72 7.21
N GLU A 19 2.37 -2.85 8.53
CA GLU A 19 3.59 -3.35 9.16
C GLU A 19 3.88 -4.81 8.79
N ARG A 20 2.89 -5.54 8.28
CA ARG A 20 3.05 -6.92 7.80
C ARG A 20 4.08 -7.06 6.69
N PHE A 21 4.23 -6.03 5.86
CA PHE A 21 5.13 -6.06 4.70
C PHE A 21 6.53 -5.51 5.01
N LEU A 22 6.79 -5.15 6.27
CA LEU A 22 8.11 -4.74 6.75
C LEU A 22 9.00 -5.97 7.03
N ARG A 23 10.30 -5.81 6.83
CA ARG A 23 11.29 -6.84 7.17
C ARG A 23 11.33 -7.08 8.67
N GLY A 24 11.29 -8.34 9.10
CA GLY A 24 11.32 -8.72 10.51
C GLY A 24 9.99 -8.57 11.25
N SER A 25 8.90 -8.29 10.53
CA SER A 25 7.56 -8.18 11.12
C SER A 25 7.12 -9.52 11.74
N PRO A 26 6.63 -9.53 12.99
CA PRO A 26 6.06 -10.74 13.59
C PRO A 26 4.77 -11.19 12.89
N TRP A 27 4.19 -10.32 12.05
CA TRP A 27 2.98 -10.59 11.30
C TRP A 27 3.25 -10.91 9.82
N ALA A 28 4.52 -11.08 9.41
CA ALA A 28 4.86 -11.43 8.03
C ALA A 28 4.06 -12.68 7.58
N PRO A 29 3.60 -12.72 6.31
CA PRO A 29 2.87 -13.87 5.81
C PRO A 29 3.75 -15.12 5.89
N GLN A 30 3.21 -16.21 6.43
CA GLN A 30 3.97 -17.46 6.61
C GLN A 30 4.24 -18.17 5.27
N HIS A 31 3.45 -17.87 4.24
CA HIS A 31 3.54 -18.50 2.93
C HIS A 31 4.09 -17.54 1.87
N ASN A 32 5.16 -17.96 1.17
CA ASN A 32 5.81 -17.16 0.13
C ASN A 32 4.89 -16.79 -1.05
N PHE A 33 3.85 -17.59 -1.31
CA PHE A 33 2.83 -17.32 -2.33
C PHE A 33 1.50 -16.84 -1.73
N GLY A 34 1.49 -16.38 -0.47
CA GLY A 34 0.29 -15.88 0.20
C GLY A 34 -0.24 -14.58 -0.42
N PHE A 35 0.65 -13.70 -0.91
CA PHE A 35 0.28 -12.39 -1.43
C PHE A 35 0.56 -12.26 -2.93
N LEU A 36 -0.50 -12.38 -3.75
CA LEU A 36 -0.41 -12.40 -5.21
C LEU A 36 -1.41 -11.43 -5.87
N PRO A 37 -1.31 -10.11 -5.63
CA PRO A 37 -2.25 -9.13 -6.18
C PRO A 37 -2.24 -9.06 -7.72
N PHE A 38 -1.13 -9.43 -8.34
CA PHE A 38 -0.94 -9.46 -9.80
C PHE A 38 -0.72 -10.88 -10.33
N SER A 39 -1.12 -11.90 -9.55
CA SER A 39 -0.85 -13.31 -9.79
C SER A 39 0.66 -13.62 -9.94
N TYR A 40 0.99 -14.88 -10.25
CA TYR A 40 2.34 -15.36 -10.52
C TYR A 40 2.31 -16.45 -11.60
N GLY A 41 3.40 -16.59 -12.38
CA GLY A 41 3.52 -17.57 -13.45
C GLY A 41 3.21 -17.02 -14.85
N PRO A 42 2.98 -17.88 -15.87
CA PRO A 42 2.87 -17.48 -17.27
C PRO A 42 1.64 -16.62 -17.58
N ARG A 43 0.65 -16.61 -16.69
CA ARG A 43 -0.59 -15.81 -16.80
C ARG A 43 -0.62 -14.63 -15.80
N MET A 44 0.54 -14.21 -15.28
CA MET A 44 0.61 -13.05 -14.40
C MET A 44 0.26 -11.74 -15.14
N CYS A 45 -0.10 -10.70 -14.39
CA CYS A 45 -0.39 -9.40 -14.99
C CYS A 45 0.86 -8.87 -15.73
N ILE A 46 0.74 -8.69 -17.05
CA ILE A 46 1.79 -8.10 -17.90
C ILE A 46 2.11 -6.66 -17.48
N GLY A 47 1.11 -5.93 -16.98
CA GLY A 47 1.22 -4.56 -16.49
C GLY A 47 1.71 -4.43 -15.06
N ARG A 48 2.09 -5.51 -14.36
CA ARG A 48 2.46 -5.48 -12.93
C ARG A 48 3.50 -4.39 -12.60
N LYS A 49 4.54 -4.26 -13.44
CA LYS A 49 5.59 -3.26 -13.24
C LYS A 49 5.05 -1.83 -13.37
N ILE A 50 4.24 -1.58 -14.40
CA ILE A 50 3.63 -0.26 -14.65
C ILE A 50 2.67 0.08 -13.52
N ALA A 51 1.83 -0.87 -13.09
CA ALA A 51 0.89 -0.66 -11.99
C ALA A 51 1.60 -0.24 -10.70
N TYR A 52 2.70 -0.91 -10.33
CA TYR A 52 3.48 -0.47 -9.17
C TYR A 52 4.08 0.93 -9.35
N GLN A 53 4.67 1.22 -10.52
CA GLN A 53 5.25 2.54 -10.78
C GLN A 53 4.20 3.65 -10.66
N GLU A 54 3.01 3.46 -11.26
CA GLU A 54 1.92 4.41 -11.17
C GLU A 54 1.44 4.61 -9.73
N ILE A 55 1.28 3.53 -8.95
CA ILE A 55 0.91 3.62 -7.54
C ILE A 55 1.95 4.41 -6.74
N PHE A 56 3.25 4.14 -6.93
CA PHE A 56 4.31 4.87 -6.23
C PHE A 56 4.36 6.35 -6.64
N CYS A 57 4.31 6.64 -7.94
CA CYS A 57 4.26 8.00 -8.45
C CYS A 57 3.04 8.78 -7.93
N PHE A 58 1.88 8.13 -7.86
CA PHE A 58 0.67 8.72 -7.32
C PHE A 58 0.81 9.03 -5.82
N ILE A 59 1.29 8.07 -5.02
CA ILE A 59 1.51 8.26 -3.58
C ILE A 59 2.49 9.43 -3.33
N ILE A 60 3.59 9.51 -4.09
CA ILE A 60 4.57 10.59 -3.98
C ILE A 60 3.94 11.94 -4.35
N ARG A 61 3.18 12.01 -5.44
CA ARG A 61 2.51 13.25 -5.86
C ARG A 61 1.50 13.73 -4.84
N VAL A 62 0.69 12.82 -4.30
CA VAL A 62 -0.31 13.12 -3.29
C VAL A 62 0.36 13.57 -1.99
N SER A 63 1.43 12.90 -1.54
CA SER A 63 2.14 13.28 -0.31
C SER A 63 2.82 14.64 -0.42
N ILE A 64 3.44 14.95 -1.57
CA ILE A 64 4.02 16.27 -1.83
C ILE A 64 2.93 17.34 -1.88
N CYS A 65 1.82 17.08 -2.58
CA CYS A 65 0.70 18.02 -2.66
C CYS A 65 0.11 18.31 -1.28
N LEU A 66 -0.11 17.28 -0.45
CA LEU A 66 -0.54 17.43 0.94
C LEU A 66 0.44 18.27 1.75
N PHE A 67 1.74 18.02 1.64
CA PHE A 67 2.75 18.79 2.37
C PHE A 67 2.81 20.27 1.93
N VAL A 68 2.69 20.54 0.63
CA VAL A 68 2.66 21.91 0.09
C VAL A 68 1.35 22.62 0.46
N CYS A 69 0.20 21.97 0.34
CA CYS A 69 -1.07 22.54 0.80
C CYS A 69 -1.06 22.82 2.30
N LEU A 70 -0.50 21.92 3.13
CA LEU A 70 -0.42 22.15 4.58
C LEU A 70 0.60 23.24 4.95
N SER A 71 1.69 23.39 4.20
CA SER A 71 2.70 24.43 4.47
C SER A 71 2.34 25.80 3.89
N VAL A 72 1.56 25.86 2.80
CA VAL A 72 1.20 27.11 2.10
C VAL A 72 -0.22 27.59 2.42
N CYS A 73 -1.22 26.70 2.52
CA CYS A 73 -2.60 27.13 2.80
C CYS A 73 -2.89 27.37 4.29
N LEU A 74 -2.24 26.63 5.20
CA LEU A 74 -2.43 26.81 6.65
C LEU A 74 -2.03 28.22 7.14
N PRO A 75 -0.89 28.82 6.72
CA PRO A 75 -0.55 30.20 7.11
C PRO A 75 -1.36 31.28 6.38
N VAL A 76 -2.04 30.96 5.27
CA VAL A 76 -2.94 31.90 4.58
C VAL A 76 -4.32 31.91 5.26
N LEU A 77 -4.80 30.76 5.76
CA LEU A 77 -6.07 30.68 6.48
C LEU A 77 -6.00 31.41 7.85
N SER A 78 -4.85 31.39 8.53
CA SER A 78 -4.65 32.11 9.80
C SER A 78 -4.47 33.64 9.66
N ARG A 79 -4.43 34.17 8.44
CA ARG A 79 -4.44 35.63 8.16
C ARG A 79 -5.79 36.13 7.66
N VAL A 80 -6.76 35.25 7.46
CA VAL A 80 -8.11 35.55 6.95
C VAL A 80 -9.20 35.30 8.01
N VAL A 81 -8.83 34.86 9.22
CA VAL A 81 -9.69 34.84 10.43
C VAL A 81 -9.19 35.88 11.41
#